data_AF-A0A1Y1XNZ1-F1
#
_entry.id   AF-A0A1Y1XNZ1-F1
#
_cell.length_a   1.000
_cell.length_b   1.000
_cell.length_c   1.000
_cell.angle_alpha   90.00
_cell.angle_beta   90.00
_cell.angle_gamma   90.00
#
_symmetry.space_group_name_H-M   'P 1'
#
loop_
_entity.id
_entity.type
_entity.pdbx_description
1 polymer ?
#
loop_
_entity_poly.entity_id
_entity_poly.type
_entity_poly.pdbx_seq_one_letter_code
_entity_poly.pdbx_strand_id
1 'polypeptide(L)'
;MESNIPENYTTPSWPSLAIPYDNFENRKVLYYKTDVINFIILWSMYINSGICALSSLFTFISIKKKRYIPIIVVMYAFYGGLTGIINGYLCGYAFWYVYNTLEFTVVTAHPLFVGIIQGAIFRILEFPNIRMNSL
;
A
#
# COMPACT_ATOMS: atom_id res chain seq x y z
N MET A 1 -6.23 22.30 2.10
CA MET A 1 -5.29 22.17 0.96
C MET A 1 -5.86 22.64 -0.37
N GLU A 2 -7.16 22.50 -0.62
CA GLU A 2 -7.76 22.80 -1.93
C GLU A 2 -7.66 24.28 -2.36
N SER A 3 -7.38 25.21 -1.43
CA SER A 3 -7.24 26.64 -1.71
C SER A 3 -5.90 27.05 -2.34
N ASN A 4 -4.89 26.15 -2.40
CA ASN A 4 -3.53 26.45 -2.89
C ASN A 4 -3.14 25.58 -4.09
N ILE A 5 -4.06 25.33 -5.02
CA ILE A 5 -3.83 24.53 -6.22
C ILE A 5 -3.31 25.43 -7.35
N PRO A 6 -2.18 25.12 -8.01
CA PRO A 6 -1.73 25.84 -9.20
C PRO A 6 -2.73 25.73 -10.35
N GLU A 7 -2.97 26.80 -11.10
CA GLU A 7 -3.97 26.83 -12.19
C GLU A 7 -3.72 25.80 -13.30
N ASN A 8 -2.46 25.38 -13.51
CA ASN A 8 -2.06 24.36 -14.49
C ASN A 8 -1.84 22.97 -13.85
N TYR A 9 -2.45 22.67 -12.71
CA TYR A 9 -2.30 21.37 -12.07
C TYR A 9 -2.96 20.25 -12.88
N THR A 10 -2.17 19.25 -13.26
CA THR A 10 -2.65 17.98 -13.80
C THR A 10 -2.35 16.85 -12.84
N THR A 11 -3.37 16.04 -12.50
CA THR A 11 -3.16 14.85 -11.66
C THR A 11 -2.13 13.92 -12.31
N PRO A 12 -1.07 13.52 -11.59
CA PRO A 12 -0.06 12.64 -12.15
C PRO A 12 -0.62 11.23 -12.37
N SER A 13 -0.31 10.63 -13.51
CA SER A 13 -0.76 9.27 -13.86
C SER A 13 -0.10 8.21 -12.96
N TRP A 14 -0.88 7.27 -12.44
CA TRP A 14 -0.35 6.10 -11.73
C TRP A 14 0.43 5.17 -12.69
N PRO A 15 1.56 4.55 -12.29
CA PRO A 15 2.31 4.71 -11.05
C PRO A 15 3.39 5.80 -11.19
N SER A 16 3.06 7.05 -10.91
CA SER A 16 4.05 8.11 -10.83
C SER A 16 4.75 8.06 -9.48
N LEU A 17 6.06 7.83 -9.45
CA LEU A 17 6.89 7.94 -8.25
C LEU A 17 7.75 9.20 -8.36
N ALA A 18 7.36 10.27 -7.66
CA ALA A 18 8.19 11.45 -7.51
C ALA A 18 8.96 11.35 -6.19
N ILE A 19 10.27 11.50 -6.27
CA ILE A 19 11.14 11.54 -5.11
C ILE A 19 11.01 12.94 -4.48
N PRO A 20 10.91 13.06 -3.15
CA PRO A 20 10.73 14.36 -2.48
C PRO A 20 11.88 15.35 -2.70
N TYR A 21 13.04 14.86 -3.17
CA TYR A 21 14.25 15.66 -3.39
C TYR A 21 14.39 16.24 -4.80
N ASP A 22 13.39 16.03 -5.67
CA ASP A 22 13.43 16.57 -7.04
C ASP A 22 13.07 18.07 -7.07
N ASN A 23 13.48 18.74 -8.15
CA ASN A 23 13.22 20.16 -8.39
C ASN A 23 11.72 20.47 -8.22
N PHE A 24 11.40 21.59 -7.56
CA PHE A 24 10.03 21.97 -7.21
C PHE A 24 9.06 21.97 -8.42
N GLU A 25 9.56 22.26 -9.62
CA GLU A 25 8.78 22.26 -10.86
C GLU A 25 8.39 20.86 -11.37
N ASN A 26 9.17 19.82 -11.02
CA ASN A 26 8.94 18.43 -11.43
C ASN A 26 8.26 17.58 -10.35
N ARG A 27 7.92 18.15 -9.19
CA ARG A 27 7.29 17.40 -8.11
C ARG A 27 5.87 17.00 -8.50
N LYS A 28 5.65 15.69 -8.67
CA LYS A 28 4.31 15.13 -8.80
C LYS A 28 3.65 15.08 -7.42
N VAL A 29 2.87 16.10 -7.13
CA VAL A 29 2.12 16.28 -5.87
C VAL A 29 0.67 15.89 -6.09
N LEU A 30 0.03 15.32 -5.06
CA LEU A 30 -1.39 15.05 -5.02
C LEU A 30 -2.09 16.08 -4.12
N TYR A 31 -3.02 16.84 -4.70
CA TYR A 31 -3.82 17.83 -3.96
C TYR A 31 -5.22 17.32 -3.64
N TYR A 32 -5.80 16.48 -4.50
CA TYR A 32 -7.14 15.96 -4.31
C TYR A 32 -7.16 14.77 -3.35
N LYS A 33 -8.09 14.83 -2.39
CA LYS A 33 -8.36 13.74 -1.44
C LYS A 33 -8.53 12.38 -2.14
N THR A 34 -9.37 12.36 -3.16
CA THR A 34 -9.72 11.13 -3.89
C THR A 34 -8.48 10.50 -4.55
N ASP A 35 -7.61 11.32 -5.13
CA ASP A 35 -6.40 10.84 -5.78
C ASP A 35 -5.40 10.28 -4.77
N VAL A 36 -5.22 10.96 -3.62
CA VAL A 36 -4.38 10.45 -2.53
C VAL A 36 -4.85 9.09 -2.05
N ILE A 37 -6.15 8.94 -1.79
CA ILE A 37 -6.74 7.69 -1.29
C ILE A 37 -6.59 6.59 -2.35
N ASN A 38 -6.88 6.86 -3.61
CA ASN A 38 -6.75 5.89 -4.69
C ASN A 38 -5.30 5.42 -4.86
N PHE A 39 -4.33 6.34 -4.78
CA PHE A 39 -2.91 5.99 -4.82
C PHE A 39 -2.52 5.08 -3.65
N ILE A 40 -2.99 5.39 -2.43
CA ILE A 40 -2.73 4.56 -1.26
C ILE A 40 -3.35 3.17 -1.45
N ILE A 41 -4.61 3.07 -1.87
CA ILE A 41 -5.30 1.78 -2.10
C ILE A 41 -4.56 0.94 -3.13
N LEU A 42 -4.13 1.52 -4.26
CA LEU A 42 -3.41 0.80 -5.30
C LEU A 42 -2.08 0.25 -4.76
N TRP A 43 -1.26 1.09 -4.13
CA TRP A 43 0.00 0.64 -3.53
C TRP A 43 -0.23 -0.44 -2.45
N SER A 44 -1.25 -0.25 -1.62
CA SER A 44 -1.65 -1.20 -0.58
C SER A 44 -2.03 -2.56 -1.13
N MET A 45 -2.79 -2.58 -2.22
CA MET A 45 -3.21 -3.80 -2.91
C MET A 45 -1.99 -4.53 -3.50
N TYR A 46 -1.11 -3.84 -4.22
CA TYR A 46 0.07 -4.45 -4.83
C TYR A 46 1.06 -4.98 -3.79
N ILE A 47 1.34 -4.21 -2.73
CA ILE A 47 2.27 -4.64 -1.67
C ILE A 47 1.71 -5.85 -0.92
N ASN A 48 0.45 -5.83 -0.49
CA ASN A 48 -0.13 -6.96 0.23
C ASN A 48 -0.26 -8.21 -0.65
N SER A 49 -0.69 -8.04 -1.92
CA SER A 49 -0.70 -9.14 -2.88
C SER A 49 0.71 -9.70 -3.10
N GLY A 50 1.72 -8.84 -3.21
CA GLY A 50 3.12 -9.23 -3.37
C GLY A 50 3.65 -10.03 -2.18
N ILE A 51 3.39 -9.59 -0.95
CA ILE A 51 3.81 -10.31 0.27
C ILE A 51 3.18 -11.71 0.33
N CYS A 52 1.87 -11.83 0.08
CA CYS A 52 1.18 -13.12 0.07
C CYS A 52 1.64 -14.03 -1.09
N ALA A 53 1.87 -13.47 -2.26
CA ALA A 53 2.40 -14.21 -3.41
C ALA A 53 3.82 -14.73 -3.13
N LEU A 54 4.69 -13.91 -2.52
CA LEU A 54 6.04 -14.34 -2.13
C LEU A 54 5.99 -15.45 -1.08
N SER A 55 5.17 -15.30 -0.03
CA SER A 55 5.02 -16.33 1.02
C SER A 55 4.53 -17.69 0.45
N SER A 56 3.57 -17.66 -0.46
CA SER A 56 3.08 -18.86 -1.14
C SER A 56 4.08 -19.44 -2.14
N LEU A 57 4.89 -18.61 -2.80
CA LEU A 57 6.02 -19.06 -3.64
C LEU A 57 7.13 -19.73 -2.81
N PHE A 58 7.44 -19.22 -1.62
CA PHE A 58 8.36 -19.92 -0.71
C PHE A 58 7.83 -21.31 -0.35
N THR A 59 6.52 -21.41 -0.08
CA THR A 59 5.86 -22.69 0.18
C THR A 59 5.92 -23.63 -1.04
N PHE A 60 5.85 -23.09 -2.26
CA PHE A 60 6.02 -23.87 -3.49
C PHE A 60 7.39 -24.54 -3.62
N ILE A 61 8.45 -23.82 -3.23
CA ILE A 61 9.82 -24.35 -3.31
C ILE A 61 10.02 -25.47 -2.28
N SER A 62 9.40 -25.37 -1.10
CA SER A 62 9.56 -26.34 0.00
C SER A 62 8.78 -27.65 -0.20
N ILE A 63 7.64 -27.64 -0.91
CA ILE A 63 6.76 -28.82 -1.03
C ILE A 63 7.12 -29.67 -2.26
N LYS A 64 7.33 -30.99 -2.05
CA LYS A 64 7.68 -31.96 -3.12
C LYS A 64 6.53 -32.24 -4.11
N LYS A 65 5.26 -32.12 -3.69
CA LYS A 65 4.07 -32.36 -4.54
C LYS A 65 3.59 -31.07 -5.20
N LYS A 66 3.99 -30.84 -6.45
CA LYS A 66 3.84 -29.54 -7.14
C LYS A 66 2.51 -29.30 -7.88
N ARG A 67 1.62 -30.30 -7.98
CA ARG A 67 0.48 -30.27 -8.91
C ARG A 67 -0.59 -29.19 -8.62
N TYR A 68 -0.84 -28.86 -7.35
CA TYR A 68 -1.90 -27.91 -6.97
C TYR A 68 -1.38 -26.56 -6.46
N ILE A 69 -0.06 -26.39 -6.39
CA ILE A 69 0.53 -25.20 -5.77
C ILE A 69 0.33 -23.89 -6.56
N PRO A 70 0.34 -23.84 -7.92
CA PRO A 70 0.09 -22.55 -8.59
C PRO A 70 -1.31 -21.98 -8.27
N ILE A 71 -2.29 -22.84 -8.03
CA ILE A 71 -3.64 -22.42 -7.60
C ILE A 71 -3.59 -21.77 -6.22
N ILE A 72 -2.81 -22.35 -5.29
CA ILE A 72 -2.62 -21.80 -3.95
C ILE A 72 -1.99 -20.39 -4.04
N VAL A 73 -0.96 -20.20 -4.87
CA VAL A 73 -0.31 -18.90 -5.05
C VAL A 73 -1.31 -17.85 -5.55
N VAL A 74 -2.13 -18.18 -6.55
CA VAL A 74 -3.15 -17.26 -7.09
C VAL A 74 -4.21 -16.94 -6.03
N MET A 75 -4.68 -17.92 -5.27
CA MET A 75 -5.67 -17.70 -4.20
C MET A 75 -5.11 -16.79 -3.11
N TYR A 76 -3.87 -17.02 -2.66
CA TYR A 76 -3.23 -16.17 -1.65
C TYR A 76 -2.93 -14.76 -2.15
N ALA A 77 -2.56 -14.60 -3.43
CA ALA A 77 -2.40 -13.30 -4.04
C ALA A 77 -3.73 -12.52 -4.05
N PHE A 78 -4.83 -13.18 -4.41
CA PHE A 78 -6.16 -12.57 -4.41
C PHE A 78 -6.62 -12.18 -2.99
N TYR A 79 -6.38 -13.05 -2.01
CA TYR A 79 -6.59 -12.74 -0.59
C TYR A 79 -5.78 -11.50 -0.16
N GLY A 80 -4.49 -11.45 -0.52
CA GLY A 80 -3.62 -10.31 -0.28
C GLY A 80 -4.15 -9.02 -0.90
N GLY A 81 -4.64 -9.08 -2.15
CA GLY A 81 -5.26 -7.95 -2.83
C GLY A 81 -6.50 -7.40 -2.10
N LEU A 82 -7.43 -8.28 -1.70
CA LEU A 82 -8.63 -7.87 -0.96
C LEU A 82 -8.30 -7.24 0.39
N THR A 83 -7.40 -7.86 1.16
CA THR A 83 -6.94 -7.30 2.43
C THR A 83 -6.24 -5.95 2.23
N GLY A 84 -5.49 -5.79 1.14
CA GLY A 84 -4.83 -4.54 0.78
C GLY A 84 -5.80 -3.41 0.44
N ILE A 85 -6.92 -3.71 -0.22
CA ILE A 85 -7.96 -2.70 -0.51
C ILE A 85 -8.59 -2.17 0.79
N ILE A 86 -8.99 -3.07 1.69
CA ILE A 86 -9.64 -2.71 2.96
C ILE A 86 -8.68 -1.89 3.83
N ASN A 87 -7.45 -2.39 4.01
CA ASN A 87 -6.43 -1.71 4.82
C ASN A 87 -6.00 -0.37 4.20
N GLY A 88 -5.85 -0.32 2.87
CA GLY A 88 -5.50 0.89 2.14
C GLY A 88 -6.59 1.96 2.23
N TYR A 89 -7.87 1.58 2.25
CA TYR A 89 -8.97 2.52 2.45
C TYR A 89 -8.92 3.14 3.85
N LEU A 90 -8.77 2.32 4.90
CA LEU A 90 -8.69 2.79 6.29
C LEU A 90 -7.47 3.71 6.51
N CYS A 91 -6.28 3.26 6.11
CA CYS A 91 -5.06 4.04 6.24
C CYS A 91 -5.10 5.30 5.34
N GLY A 92 -5.69 5.22 4.14
CA GLY A 92 -5.80 6.36 3.24
C GLY A 92 -6.65 7.50 3.80
N TYR A 93 -7.78 7.17 4.43
CA TYR A 93 -8.61 8.16 5.12
C TYR A 93 -7.90 8.79 6.32
N ALA A 94 -7.24 7.97 7.15
CA ALA A 94 -6.49 8.47 8.30
C ALA A 94 -5.32 9.38 7.87
N PHE A 95 -4.58 8.96 6.84
CA PHE A 95 -3.46 9.71 6.28
C PHE A 95 -3.91 11.06 5.72
N TRP A 96 -4.98 11.08 4.93
CA TRP A 96 -5.54 12.33 4.39
C TRP A 96 -5.93 13.30 5.51
N TYR A 97 -6.57 12.81 6.57
CA TYR A 97 -6.99 13.67 7.68
C TYR A 97 -5.79 14.36 8.35
N VAL A 98 -4.75 13.60 8.67
CA VAL A 98 -3.51 14.12 9.27
C VAL A 98 -2.86 15.16 8.36
N TYR A 99 -2.70 14.85 7.08
CA TYR A 99 -2.07 15.77 6.14
C TYR A 99 -2.90 17.05 5.99
N ASN A 100 -4.21 16.93 5.79
CA ASN A 100 -5.10 18.09 5.64
C ASN A 100 -5.05 19.01 6.87
N THR A 101 -4.92 18.47 8.09
CA THR A 101 -4.76 19.29 9.31
C THR A 101 -3.40 19.98 9.44
N LEU A 102 -2.37 19.44 8.80
CA LEU A 102 -1.01 19.99 8.83
C LEU A 102 -0.71 20.90 7.63
N GLU A 103 -1.64 21.03 6.69
CA GLU A 103 -1.48 21.77 5.43
C GLU A 103 -0.24 21.34 4.60
N PHE A 104 0.26 20.13 4.80
CA PHE A 104 1.41 19.56 4.07
C PHE A 104 1.07 18.95 2.71
N THR A 105 1.88 19.24 1.70
CA THR A 105 1.70 18.65 0.36
C THR A 105 2.05 17.16 0.33
N VAL A 106 1.21 16.34 -0.34
CA VAL A 106 1.42 14.89 -0.45
C VAL A 106 2.17 14.58 -1.75
N VAL A 107 3.44 14.16 -1.65
CA VAL A 107 4.20 13.67 -2.83
C VAL A 107 3.79 12.22 -3.15
N THR A 108 3.77 11.84 -4.43
CA THR A 108 3.32 10.50 -4.87
C THR A 108 4.12 9.31 -4.32
N ALA A 109 5.30 9.53 -3.75
CA ALA A 109 6.04 8.50 -3.02
C ALA A 109 5.49 8.21 -1.61
N HIS A 110 4.80 9.16 -0.95
CA HIS A 110 4.25 8.93 0.39
C HIS A 110 3.26 7.76 0.43
N PRO A 111 2.29 7.66 -0.50
CA PRO A 111 1.41 6.49 -0.60
C PRO A 111 2.12 5.14 -0.65
N LEU A 112 3.29 5.07 -1.31
CA LEU A 112 4.09 3.84 -1.37
C LEU A 112 4.63 3.48 0.01
N PHE A 113 5.22 4.44 0.74
CA PHE A 113 5.74 4.18 2.08
C PHE A 113 4.64 3.77 3.06
N VAL A 114 3.47 4.43 2.98
CA VAL A 114 2.29 4.04 3.76
C VAL A 114 1.88 2.61 3.45
N GLY A 115 1.82 2.24 2.16
CA GLY A 115 1.51 0.88 1.72
C GLY A 115 2.49 -0.18 2.25
N ILE A 116 3.78 0.12 2.30
CA ILE A 116 4.81 -0.77 2.87
C ILE A 116 4.65 -0.91 4.38
N ILE A 117 4.54 0.22 5.10
CA ILE A 117 4.44 0.24 6.56
C ILE A 117 3.18 -0.49 7.01
N GLN A 118 2.02 -0.16 6.45
CA GLN A 118 0.78 -0.84 6.80
C GLN A 118 0.85 -2.33 6.47
N GLY A 119 1.44 -2.69 5.31
CA GLY A 119 1.54 -4.09 4.87
C GLY A 119 2.36 -4.91 5.86
N ALA A 120 3.45 -4.35 6.37
CA ALA A 120 4.24 -4.97 7.43
C ALA A 120 3.45 -5.06 8.75
N ILE A 121 2.85 -3.95 9.21
CA ILE A 121 2.14 -3.89 10.50
C ILE A 121 0.98 -4.88 10.56
N PHE A 122 0.09 -4.88 9.57
CA PHE A 122 -1.08 -5.77 9.58
C PHE A 122 -0.67 -7.25 9.56
N ARG A 123 0.40 -7.60 8.85
CA ARG A 123 0.93 -8.98 8.86
C ARG A 123 1.56 -9.34 10.19
N ILE A 124 2.27 -8.42 10.84
CA ILE A 124 2.79 -8.63 12.19
C ILE A 124 1.65 -8.86 13.19
N LEU A 125 0.57 -8.08 13.09
CA LEU A 125 -0.60 -8.19 13.95
C LEU A 125 -1.44 -9.46 13.69
N GLU A 126 -1.42 -9.97 12.45
CA GLU A 126 -2.08 -11.22 12.08
C GLU A 126 -1.41 -12.46 12.70
N PHE A 127 -0.14 -12.39 13.12
CA PHE A 127 0.47 -13.50 13.83
C PHE A 127 -0.29 -13.72 15.14
N PRO A 128 -0.98 -14.87 15.31
CA PRO A 128 -1.72 -15.12 16.53
C PRO A 128 -0.74 -15.08 17.69
N ASN A 129 -1.11 -14.34 18.73
CA ASN A 129 -0.38 -14.29 19.99
C ASN A 129 -0.55 -15.65 20.69
N ILE A 130 0.16 -16.67 20.19
CA ILE A 130 0.19 -17.99 20.79
C ILE A 130 0.96 -17.82 22.10
N ARG A 131 0.22 -17.63 23.20
CA ARG A 131 0.76 -17.80 24.55
C ARG A 131 1.36 -19.20 24.60
N MET A 132 2.68 -19.30 24.63
CA MET A 132 3.38 -20.52 25.03
C MET A 132 3.17 -20.71 26.54
N ASN A 133 1.94 -21.03 26.95
CA ASN A 133 1.67 -21.57 28.27
C ASN A 133 1.82 -23.09 28.20
N SER A 134 3.07 -23.57 28.24
CA SER A 134 3.47 -24.81 28.92
C SER A 134 4.92 -25.18 28.53
N LEU A 135 5.84 -25.04 29.47
CA LEU A 135 6.51 -26.15 30.15
C LEU A 135 7.25 -25.62 31.38
#